data_AF-A0A0U1DCE9-F1
#
_entry.id   AF-A0A0U1DCE9-F1
#
_cell.length_a   1.000
_cell.length_b   1.000
_cell.length_c   1.000
_cell.angle_alpha   90.00
_cell.angle_beta   90.00
_cell.angle_gamma   90.00
#
_symmetry.space_group_name_H-M   'P 1'
#
loop_
_entity.id
_entity.type
_entity.pdbx_description
1 polymer ?
#
loop_
_entity_poly.entity_id
_entity_poly.type
_entity_poly.pdbx_seq_one_letter_code
_entity_poly.pdbx_strand_id
1 'polypeptide(L)' 'MDDETSYADVNALTAERIADAPLPTPARLRMRQNLFVQFGRFIRINLKMLRIIYGHG' A
#
# COMPACT_ATOMS: atom_id res chain seq x y z
N MET A 1 -16.24 25.05 22.94
CA MET A 1 -16.36 23.57 23.02
C MET A 1 -16.48 23.06 21.60
N ASP A 2 -15.57 23.50 20.74
CA ASP A 2 -15.81 23.54 19.29
C ASP A 2 -14.91 22.54 18.55
N ASP A 3 -13.86 22.07 19.24
CA ASP A 3 -12.94 21.05 18.75
C ASP A 3 -13.58 19.67 18.62
N GLU A 4 -14.45 19.26 19.55
CA GLU A 4 -15.04 17.91 19.55
C GLU A 4 -16.01 17.70 18.36
N THR A 5 -16.77 18.74 18.01
CA THR A 5 -17.62 18.76 16.80
C THR A 5 -16.77 18.68 15.52
N SER A 6 -15.64 19.39 15.49
CA SER A 6 -14.71 19.40 14.35
C SER A 6 -14.08 18.02 14.10
N TYR A 7 -13.64 17.31 15.15
CA TYR A 7 -13.13 15.94 15.01
C TYR A 7 -14.20 14.95 14.56
N ALA A 8 -15.44 15.11 15.04
CA ALA A 8 -16.56 14.28 14.62
C ALA A 8 -16.87 14.45 13.12
N ASP A 9 -16.88 15.68 12.62
CA ASP A 9 -17.11 16.00 11.20
C ASP A 9 -15.98 15.46 10.31
N VAL A 10 -14.71 15.59 10.74
CA VAL A 10 -13.56 15.03 10.01
C VAL A 10 -13.64 13.51 9.94
N ASN A 11 -14.08 12.86 11.02
CA ASN A 11 -14.24 11.42 11.07
C ASN A 11 -15.39 10.94 10.18
N ALA A 12 -16.52 11.66 10.15
CA ALA A 12 -17.65 11.38 9.28
C ALA A 12 -17.27 11.50 7.78
N LEU A 13 -16.59 12.57 7.40
CA LEU A 13 -16.07 12.76 6.03
C LEU A 13 -15.08 11.66 5.63
N THR A 14 -14.25 11.22 6.57
CA THR A 14 -13.27 10.15 6.34
C THR A 14 -13.98 8.80 6.19
N ALA A 15 -15.01 8.53 6.99
CA ALA A 15 -15.81 7.31 6.91
C ALA A 15 -16.55 7.19 5.57
N GLU A 16 -17.12 8.29 5.06
CA GLU A 16 -17.73 8.33 3.73
C GLU A 16 -16.70 8.00 2.63
N ARG A 17 -15.51 8.60 2.69
CA ARG A 17 -14.44 8.32 1.73
C ARG A 17 -13.90 6.89 1.80
N ILE A 18 -13.94 6.26 2.98
CA ILE A 18 -13.55 4.85 3.15
C ILE A 18 -14.61 3.91 2.58
N ALA A 19 -15.90 4.26 2.71
CA ALA A 19 -17.00 3.49 2.14
C ALA A 19 -16.98 3.47 0.61
N ASP A 20 -16.56 4.57 -0.02
CA ASP A 20 -16.42 4.70 -1.47
C ASP A 20 -15.15 4.05 -2.04
N ALA A 21 -14.20 3.68 -1.18
CA ALA A 21 -13.00 3.01 -1.62
C ALA A 21 -13.39 1.62 -2.18
N PRO A 22 -13.05 1.30 -3.44
CA PRO A 22 -13.38 0.00 -3.99
C PRO A 22 -12.73 -1.08 -3.12
N LEU A 23 -13.55 -2.00 -2.60
CA LEU A 23 -13.08 -3.12 -1.81
C LEU A 23 -11.93 -3.82 -2.55
N PRO A 24 -10.87 -4.24 -1.85
CA PRO A 24 -9.75 -4.91 -2.48
C PRO A 24 -10.28 -6.14 -3.23
N THR A 25 -10.17 -6.10 -4.56
CA THR A 25 -10.61 -7.20 -5.41
C THR A 25 -9.88 -8.48 -5.00
N PRO A 26 -10.53 -9.66 -5.12
CA PRO A 26 -9.92 -10.93 -4.73
C PRO A 26 -8.59 -11.18 -5.47
N ALA A 27 -8.45 -10.65 -6.69
CA ALA A 27 -7.19 -10.65 -7.44
C ALA A 27 -6.07 -9.83 -6.75
N ARG A 28 -6.36 -8.61 -6.27
CA ARG A 28 -5.38 -7.78 -5.53
C ARG A 28 -5.00 -8.41 -4.20
N LEU A 29 -5.96 -9.02 -3.50
CA LEU A 29 -5.71 -9.71 -2.23
C LEU A 29 -4.80 -10.93 -2.42
N ARG A 30 -5.10 -11.78 -3.42
CA ARG A 30 -4.27 -12.94 -3.78
C ARG A 30 -2.86 -12.52 -4.19
N MET A 31 -2.71 -11.47 -4.98
CA MET A 31 -1.39 -10.97 -5.38
C MET A 31 -0.57 -10.47 -4.18
N ARG A 32 -1.23 -9.85 -3.19
CA ARG A 32 -0.58 -9.35 -1.96
C ARG A 32 -0.21 -10.48 -1.01
N GLN A 33 -1.00 -11.55 -0.95
CA GLN A 33 -0.76 -12.73 -0.10
C GLN A 33 0.18 -13.75 -0.74
N ASN A 34 0.45 -13.67 -2.04
CA ASN A 34 1.30 -14.63 -2.73
C ASN A 34 2.78 -14.44 -2.38
N LEU A 35 3.32 -15.35 -1.57
CA LEU A 35 4.73 -15.37 -1.16
C LEU A 35 5.69 -15.43 -2.35
N PHE A 36 5.33 -16.12 -3.44
CA PHE A 36 6.18 -16.16 -4.65
C PHE A 36 6.29 -14.79 -5.32
N VAL A 37 5.20 -14.02 -5.35
CA VAL A 37 5.20 -12.65 -5.88
C VAL A 37 6.04 -11.73 -4.99
N GLN A 38 5.93 -11.86 -3.67
CA GLN A 38 6.76 -11.10 -2.74
C GLN A 38 8.24 -11.45 -2.88
N PHE A 39 8.56 -12.74 -3.00
CA PHE A 39 9.92 -13.23 -3.19
C PHE A 39 10.53 -12.74 -4.51
N GLY A 40 9.77 -12.79 -5.61
CA GLY A 40 10.20 -12.24 -6.90
C GLY A 40 10.46 -10.73 -6.85
N ARG A 41 9.61 -9.97 -6.14
CA ARG A 41 9.83 -8.52 -5.91
C ARG A 41 11.09 -8.27 -5.10
N PHE A 42 11.32 -9.06 -4.05
CA PHE A 42 12.53 -8.98 -3.23
C PHE A 42 13.78 -9.22 -4.08
N ILE A 43 13.82 -10.30 -4.85
CA ILE A 43 14.95 -10.61 -5.75
C ILE A 43 15.18 -9.47 -6.74
N ARG A 44 14.13 -8.99 -7.42
CA ARG A 44 14.26 -7.92 -8.42
C ARG A 44 14.88 -6.65 -7.84
N ILE A 45 14.44 -6.24 -6.64
CA ILE A 45 14.94 -5.04 -5.98
C ILE A 45 16.42 -5.22 -5.60
N ASN A 46 16.76 -6.35 -4.98
CA ASN A 46 18.14 -6.64 -4.58
C ASN A 46 19.06 -6.76 -5.80
N LEU A 47 18.63 -7.40 -6.89
CA LEU A 47 19.39 -7.45 -8.15
C LEU A 47 19.56 -6.08 -8.80
N LYS A 48 18.55 -5.20 -8.72
CA LYS A 48 18.67 -3.84 -9.24
C LYS A 48 19.72 -3.05 -8.46
N MET A 49 19.72 -3.15 -7.13
CA MET A 49 20.74 -2.52 -6.29
C MET A 49 22.12 -3.11 -6.57
N LEU A 50 22.23 -4.43 -6.66
CA LEU A 50 23.46 -5.11 -7.02
C LEU A 50 24.00 -4.61 -8.37
N ARG A 51 23.15 -4.54 -9.40
CA ARG A 51 23.55 -4.02 -10.71
C ARG A 51 24.05 -2.58 -10.65
N ILE A 52 23.48 -1.73 -9.80
CA ILE A 52 23.94 -0.35 -9.63
C ILE A 52 25.33 -0.33 -8.97
N ILE A 53 25.54 -1.16 -7.94
CA ILE A 53 26.83 -1.26 -7.23
C ILE A 53 27.93 -1.80 -8.15
N TYR A 54 27.64 -2.86 -8.91
CA TYR A 54 28.63 -3.54 -9.75
C TYR A 54 28.78 -2.93 -11.16
N GLY A 55 27.76 -2.23 -11.66
CA GLY A 55 27.77 -1.58 -12.98
C GLY A 55 28.29 -0.15 -12.97
N HIS A 56 28.65 0.38 -11.79
CA HIS A 56 29.29 1.68 -11.61
C HIS A 56 30.74 1.54 -11.09
N GLY A 57 31.37 0.39 -11.38
CA GLY A 57 32.81 0.18 -11.28
C GLY A 57 33.48 0.28 -12.65
#